data_AF-G5QLD8-F1
#
_entry.id   AF-G5QLD8-F1
#
_cell.length_a   1.000
_cell.length_b   1.000
_cell.length_c   1.000
_cell.angle_alpha   90.00
_cell.angle_beta   90.00
_cell.angle_gamma   90.00
#
_symmetry.space_group_name_H-M   'P 1'
#
loop_
_entity.id
_entity.type
_entity.pdbx_description
1 polymer ?
#
loop_
_entity_poly.entity_id
_entity_poly.type
_entity_poly.pdbx_seq_one_letter_code
_entity_poly.pdbx_strand_id
1 'polypeptide(L)'
;MQPDLHCRTLAAHTLKHFRALSPLTHCMTNDVVQTFTANTLLALGASPAMVIDPVEARPFAAIANALLVNVGTLTASRAEAMRAAVESAYDAKTPWTLDPVAVGALEFRRRFCLDLLSLRPAAIRGNASEILALAGMALGGRGVDTTEAALAALPAATEAALAALLRRRRWRVR
;
A
#
# COMPACT_ATOMS: atom_id res chain seq x y z
N MET A 1 10.36 25.02 -3.81
CA MET A 1 9.42 25.16 -2.67
C MET A 1 9.03 23.75 -2.26
N GLN A 2 9.63 23.19 -1.19
CA GLN A 2 9.19 21.89 -0.69
C GLN A 2 7.76 22.06 -0.18
N PRO A 3 6.80 21.21 -0.59
CA PRO A 3 5.49 21.23 0.04
C PRO A 3 5.69 20.75 1.47
N ASP A 4 5.57 21.66 2.42
CA ASP A 4 5.58 21.40 3.85
C ASP A 4 4.30 20.61 4.18
N LEU A 5 4.31 19.31 3.87
CA LEU A 5 3.07 18.53 3.74
C LEU A 5 2.38 18.26 5.08
N HIS A 6 3.03 18.56 6.21
CA HIS A 6 2.39 18.50 7.53
C HIS A 6 2.99 19.57 8.45
N CYS A 7 2.20 20.60 8.78
CA CYS A 7 2.52 21.46 9.91
C CYS A 7 2.75 20.59 11.16
N ARG A 8 3.82 20.86 11.94
CA ARG A 8 4.24 20.07 13.12
C ARG A 8 3.09 19.77 14.08
N THR A 9 2.14 20.70 14.20
CA THR A 9 0.92 20.57 14.99
C THR A 9 0.04 19.41 14.52
N LEU A 10 -0.19 19.28 13.21
CA LEU A 10 -0.98 18.19 12.65
C LEU A 10 -0.29 16.84 12.88
N ALA A 11 1.03 16.77 12.68
CA ALA A 11 1.79 15.55 12.95
C ALA A 11 1.69 15.12 14.42
N ALA A 12 1.83 16.07 15.36
CA ALA A 12 1.69 15.79 16.79
C ALA A 12 0.26 15.34 17.14
N HIS A 13 -0.76 15.99 16.58
CA HIS A 13 -2.16 15.60 16.77
C HIS A 13 -2.45 14.19 16.24
N THR A 14 -2.02 13.89 15.02
CA THR A 14 -2.18 12.57 14.41
C THR A 14 -1.49 11.49 15.22
N LEU A 15 -0.26 11.72 15.70
CA LEU A 15 0.44 10.76 16.53
C LEU A 15 -0.27 10.53 17.88
N LYS A 16 -0.79 11.58 18.50
CA LYS A 16 -1.58 11.46 19.75
C LYS A 16 -2.84 10.61 19.51
N HIS A 17 -3.54 10.87 18.41
CA HIS A 17 -4.74 10.11 18.04
C HIS A 17 -4.42 8.65 17.72
N PHE A 18 -3.36 8.40 16.96
CA PHE A 18 -2.87 7.05 16.64
C PHE A 18 -2.59 6.22 17.90
N ARG A 19 -1.87 6.81 18.87
CA ARG A 19 -1.58 6.17 20.17
C ARG A 19 -2.84 5.92 21.01
N ALA A 20 -3.79 6.84 21.00
CA ALA A 20 -5.04 6.68 21.76
C ALA A 20 -5.93 5.57 21.19
N LEU A 21 -5.93 5.40 19.87
CA LEU A 21 -6.70 4.35 19.19
C LEU A 21 -6.02 2.98 19.23
N SER A 22 -4.68 2.94 19.33
CA SER A 22 -3.88 1.71 19.32
C SER A 22 -4.29 0.73 18.21
N PRO A 23 -4.28 1.15 16.93
CA PRO A 23 -4.93 0.41 15.85
C PRO A 23 -4.32 -0.97 15.63
N LEU A 24 -5.19 -1.97 15.46
CA LEU A 24 -4.83 -3.29 14.96
C LEU A 24 -4.47 -3.20 13.47
N THR A 25 -3.19 -3.38 13.15
CA THR A 25 -2.67 -3.23 11.79
C THR A 25 -2.27 -4.59 11.23
N HIS A 26 -3.04 -5.09 10.26
CA HIS A 26 -2.71 -6.31 9.52
C HIS A 26 -1.57 -6.02 8.55
N CYS A 27 -0.41 -6.65 8.77
CA CYS A 27 0.80 -6.44 8.01
C CYS A 27 1.12 -7.63 7.11
N MET A 28 0.83 -7.51 5.82
CA MET A 28 1.32 -8.44 4.80
C MET A 28 2.54 -7.82 4.12
N THR A 29 3.71 -7.91 4.78
CA THR A 29 4.95 -7.27 4.33
C THR A 29 6.05 -8.27 3.98
N ASN A 30 7.06 -7.80 3.25
CA ASN A 30 8.21 -8.60 2.84
C ASN A 30 9.05 -9.11 4.02
N ASP A 31 9.77 -10.21 3.77
CA ASP A 31 10.46 -10.99 4.81
C ASP A 31 11.63 -10.21 5.44
N VAL A 32 12.22 -9.26 4.71
CA VAL A 32 13.37 -8.47 5.16
C VAL A 32 13.00 -7.46 6.25
N VAL A 33 11.74 -7.01 6.28
CA VAL A 33 11.32 -5.90 7.16
C VAL A 33 10.31 -6.30 8.23
N GLN A 34 9.92 -7.57 8.36
CA GLN A 34 8.83 -8.00 9.26
C GLN A 34 9.04 -7.51 10.70
N THR A 35 10.20 -7.83 11.30
CA THR A 35 10.52 -7.45 12.69
C THR A 35 10.59 -5.94 12.86
N PHE A 36 11.21 -5.24 11.90
CA PHE A 36 11.33 -3.78 11.98
C PHE A 36 9.98 -3.08 11.89
N THR A 37 9.10 -3.54 10.97
CA THR A 37 7.73 -3.05 10.85
C THR A 37 6.93 -3.31 12.14
N ALA A 38 7.03 -4.51 12.71
CA ALA A 38 6.36 -4.84 13.98
C ALA A 38 6.80 -3.89 15.10
N ASN A 39 8.11 -3.79 15.32
CA ASN A 39 8.68 -2.99 16.40
C ASN A 39 8.41 -1.50 16.22
N THR A 40 8.39 -1.02 14.97
CA THR A 40 8.03 0.38 14.68
C THR A 40 6.56 0.66 15.04
N LEU A 41 5.63 -0.22 14.66
CA LEU A 41 4.22 -0.07 15.01
C LEU A 41 4.01 -0.15 16.53
N LEU A 42 4.67 -1.08 17.22
CA LEU A 42 4.64 -1.18 18.68
C LEU A 42 5.18 0.09 19.36
N ALA A 43 6.33 0.60 18.89
CA ALA A 43 6.92 1.83 19.43
C ALA A 43 6.03 3.07 19.20
N LEU A 44 5.22 3.05 18.14
CA LEU A 44 4.21 4.08 17.87
C LEU A 44 2.91 3.87 18.64
N GLY A 45 2.75 2.76 19.37
CA GLY A 45 1.58 2.45 20.19
C GLY A 45 0.44 1.76 19.43
N ALA A 46 0.73 1.08 18.31
CA ALA A 46 -0.22 0.24 17.58
C ALA A 46 -0.02 -1.26 17.87
N SER A 47 -0.96 -2.07 17.38
CA SER A 47 -0.94 -3.53 17.50
C SER A 47 -0.68 -4.16 16.13
N PRO A 48 0.57 -4.52 15.78
CA PRO A 48 0.86 -5.20 14.52
C PRO A 48 0.44 -6.67 14.55
N ALA A 49 -0.05 -7.19 13.42
CA ALA A 49 -0.32 -8.61 13.25
C ALA A 49 0.05 -9.09 11.84
N MET A 50 0.86 -10.14 11.74
CA MET A 50 1.39 -10.69 10.49
C MET A 50 0.68 -12.00 10.15
N VAL A 51 -0.56 -11.91 9.66
CA VAL A 51 -1.35 -13.08 9.23
C VAL A 51 -1.15 -13.28 7.73
N ILE A 52 -0.59 -14.43 7.34
CA ILE A 52 -0.14 -14.68 5.95
C ILE A 52 -0.80 -15.88 5.28
N ASP A 53 -1.44 -16.76 6.04
CA ASP A 53 -2.21 -17.87 5.47
C ASP A 53 -3.48 -17.31 4.79
N PRO A 54 -3.83 -17.70 3.56
CA PRO A 54 -4.98 -17.14 2.85
C PRO A 54 -6.32 -17.38 3.56
N VAL A 55 -6.48 -18.49 4.29
CA VAL A 55 -7.71 -18.82 5.03
C VAL A 55 -7.87 -17.91 6.24
N GLU A 56 -6.78 -17.59 6.93
CA GLU A 56 -6.79 -16.69 8.09
C GLU A 56 -6.74 -15.21 7.70
N ALA A 57 -5.97 -14.86 6.67
CA ALA A 57 -5.73 -13.48 6.26
C ALA A 57 -7.01 -12.80 5.76
N ARG A 58 -7.91 -13.55 5.09
CA ARG A 58 -9.19 -13.03 4.60
C ARG A 58 -10.08 -12.53 5.75
N PRO A 59 -10.50 -13.34 6.74
CA PRO A 59 -11.31 -12.86 7.85
C PRO A 59 -10.54 -11.87 8.75
N PHE A 60 -9.22 -12.03 8.90
CA PHE A 60 -8.42 -11.13 9.72
C PHE A 60 -8.38 -9.69 9.17
N ALA A 61 -8.28 -9.54 7.84
CA ALA A 61 -8.30 -8.23 7.20
C ALA A 61 -9.62 -7.46 7.40
N ALA A 62 -10.74 -8.17 7.59
CA ALA A 62 -12.04 -7.55 7.84
C ALA A 62 -12.18 -6.99 9.27
N ILE A 63 -11.46 -7.56 10.25
CA ILE A 63 -11.52 -7.12 11.64
C ILE A 63 -10.41 -6.13 12.02
N ALA A 64 -9.32 -6.09 11.24
CA ALA A 64 -8.24 -5.14 11.44
C ALA A 64 -8.72 -3.69 11.22
N ASN A 65 -8.06 -2.73 11.87
CA ASN A 65 -8.33 -1.31 11.64
C ASN A 65 -7.69 -0.80 10.34
N ALA A 66 -6.63 -1.45 9.88
CA ALA A 66 -5.99 -1.18 8.60
C ALA A 66 -5.22 -2.40 8.08
N LEU A 67 -5.03 -2.48 6.76
CA LEU A 67 -4.23 -3.49 6.08
C LEU A 67 -3.05 -2.84 5.32
N LEU A 68 -1.83 -3.34 5.52
CA LEU A 68 -0.66 -3.02 4.71
C LEU A 68 -0.34 -4.18 3.76
N VAL A 69 -0.22 -3.88 2.47
CA VAL A 69 0.27 -4.80 1.44
C VAL A 69 1.59 -4.28 0.89
N ASN A 70 2.68 -4.94 1.22
CA ASN A 70 4.02 -4.66 0.68
C ASN A 70 4.54 -5.86 -0.11
N VAL A 71 4.91 -5.63 -1.36
CA VAL A 71 5.25 -6.68 -2.34
C VAL A 71 6.76 -6.97 -2.46
N GLY A 72 7.57 -6.52 -1.49
CA GLY A 72 9.04 -6.53 -1.54
C GLY A 72 9.70 -7.90 -1.68
N THR A 73 9.05 -8.99 -1.25
CA THR A 73 9.46 -10.40 -1.46
C THR A 73 8.27 -11.24 -1.94
N LEU A 74 7.49 -10.71 -2.89
CA LEU A 74 6.27 -11.37 -3.38
C LEU A 74 6.55 -12.76 -4.00
N THR A 75 5.77 -13.75 -3.56
CA THR A 75 5.66 -15.10 -4.15
C THR A 75 4.24 -15.34 -4.64
N ALA A 76 4.00 -16.41 -5.42
CA ALA A 76 2.65 -16.76 -5.87
C ALA A 76 1.69 -17.04 -4.70
N SER A 77 2.09 -17.86 -3.72
CA SER A 77 1.28 -18.16 -2.54
C SER A 77 0.96 -16.92 -1.71
N ARG A 78 1.93 -16.01 -1.54
CA ARG A 78 1.71 -14.74 -0.84
C ARG A 78 0.79 -13.81 -1.62
N ALA A 79 0.87 -13.80 -2.96
CA ALA A 79 -0.02 -13.01 -3.80
C ALA A 79 -1.48 -13.44 -3.66
N GLU A 80 -1.74 -14.75 -3.56
CA GLU A 80 -3.07 -15.30 -3.30
C GLU A 80 -3.63 -14.83 -1.95
N ALA A 81 -2.84 -14.97 -0.88
CA ALA A 81 -3.23 -14.52 0.45
C ALA A 81 -3.46 -13.00 0.51
N MET A 82 -2.57 -12.21 -0.10
CA MET A 82 -2.72 -10.75 -0.18
C MET A 82 -3.97 -10.35 -0.95
N ARG A 83 -4.29 -11.03 -2.06
CA ARG A 83 -5.53 -10.76 -2.81
C ARG A 83 -6.76 -11.05 -1.94
N ALA A 84 -6.80 -12.20 -1.27
CA ALA A 84 -7.92 -12.56 -0.40
C ALA A 84 -8.11 -11.55 0.76
N ALA A 85 -7.01 -11.09 1.38
CA ALA A 85 -7.04 -10.06 2.41
C ALA A 85 -7.56 -8.72 1.88
N VAL A 86 -7.08 -8.27 0.71
CA VAL A 86 -7.51 -6.99 0.11
C VAL A 86 -8.98 -7.03 -0.31
N GLU A 87 -9.45 -8.13 -0.89
CA GLU A 87 -10.87 -8.31 -1.22
C GLU A 87 -11.75 -8.18 0.03
N SER A 88 -11.37 -8.86 1.12
CA SER A 88 -12.09 -8.79 2.39
C SER A 88 -12.05 -7.40 3.01
N ALA A 89 -10.89 -6.74 3.03
CA ALA A 89 -10.75 -5.37 3.50
C ALA A 89 -11.62 -4.41 2.69
N TYR A 90 -11.66 -4.57 1.37
CA TYR A 90 -12.50 -3.77 0.48
C TYR A 90 -14.00 -3.96 0.76
N ASP A 91 -14.45 -5.20 0.98
CA ASP A 91 -15.83 -5.52 1.32
C ASP A 91 -16.21 -4.93 2.68
N ALA A 92 -15.37 -5.15 3.70
CA ALA A 92 -15.52 -4.65 5.08
C ALA A 92 -15.28 -3.13 5.24
N LYS A 93 -14.80 -2.44 4.21
CA LYS A 93 -14.39 -1.02 4.24
C LYS A 93 -13.20 -0.73 5.17
N THR A 94 -12.41 -1.75 5.47
CA THR A 94 -11.12 -1.58 6.13
C THR A 94 -10.16 -0.83 5.19
N PRO A 95 -9.59 0.32 5.59
CA PRO A 95 -8.63 1.02 4.75
C PRO A 95 -7.37 0.16 4.55
N TRP A 96 -6.91 0.06 3.32
CA TRP A 96 -5.69 -0.68 2.99
C TRP A 96 -4.68 0.17 2.21
N THR A 97 -3.40 -0.10 2.43
CA THR A 97 -2.28 0.64 1.83
C THR A 97 -1.45 -0.28 0.95
N LEU A 98 -1.09 0.19 -0.24
CA LEU A 98 -0.17 -0.49 -1.15
C LEU A 98 1.23 0.13 -1.07
N ASP A 99 2.23 -0.72 -0.86
CA ASP A 99 3.65 -0.41 -1.02
C ASP A 99 4.22 -1.23 -2.21
N PRO A 100 4.29 -0.64 -3.42
CA PRO A 100 4.59 -1.33 -4.67
C PRO A 100 6.11 -1.48 -4.88
N VAL A 101 6.81 -2.04 -3.89
CA VAL A 101 8.28 -2.16 -3.90
C VAL A 101 8.80 -2.83 -5.18
N ALA A 102 9.66 -2.12 -5.91
CA ALA A 102 10.29 -2.54 -7.16
C ALA A 102 9.31 -2.90 -8.30
N VAL A 103 8.12 -2.31 -8.31
CA VAL A 103 7.08 -2.51 -9.35
C VAL A 103 7.54 -2.18 -10.77
N GLY A 104 8.54 -1.31 -10.93
CA GLY A 104 9.09 -0.94 -12.24
C GLY A 104 10.07 -1.93 -12.86
N ALA A 105 10.68 -2.81 -12.06
CA ALA A 105 11.73 -3.73 -12.51
C ALA A 105 11.25 -5.18 -12.68
N LEU A 106 10.16 -5.57 -12.01
CA LEU A 106 9.73 -6.96 -11.92
C LEU A 106 8.27 -7.12 -12.39
N GLU A 107 8.08 -7.73 -13.55
CA GLU A 107 6.76 -7.83 -14.21
C GLU A 107 5.69 -8.53 -13.34
N PHE A 108 6.07 -9.57 -12.60
CA PHE A 108 5.13 -10.25 -11.70
C PHE A 108 4.56 -9.31 -10.64
N ARG A 109 5.39 -8.47 -10.02
CA ARG A 109 4.95 -7.47 -9.03
C ARG A 109 4.15 -6.36 -9.69
N ARG A 110 4.55 -5.94 -10.90
CA ARG A 110 3.83 -4.95 -11.70
C ARG A 110 2.39 -5.35 -11.94
N ARG A 111 2.19 -6.52 -12.55
CA ARG A 111 0.85 -7.04 -12.85
C ARG A 111 0.02 -7.20 -11.58
N PHE A 112 0.61 -7.76 -10.52
CA PHE A 112 -0.08 -7.93 -9.25
C PHE A 112 -0.54 -6.59 -8.64
N CYS A 113 0.33 -5.57 -8.61
CA CYS A 113 -0.04 -4.25 -8.08
C CYS A 113 -1.14 -3.60 -8.93
N LEU A 114 -1.04 -3.66 -10.26
CA LEU A 114 -2.04 -3.09 -11.18
C LEU A 114 -3.41 -3.75 -11.04
N ASP A 115 -3.46 -5.05 -10.75
CA ASP A 115 -4.70 -5.75 -10.45
C ASP A 115 -5.33 -5.22 -9.15
N LEU A 116 -4.53 -5.09 -8.10
CA LEU A 116 -5.00 -4.64 -6.79
C LEU A 116 -5.50 -3.18 -6.79
N LEU A 117 -5.06 -2.33 -7.73
CA LEU A 117 -5.56 -0.95 -7.83
C LEU A 117 -7.08 -0.88 -8.04
N SER A 118 -7.68 -1.90 -8.66
CA SER A 118 -9.13 -1.99 -8.82
C SER A 118 -9.89 -2.13 -7.49
N LEU A 119 -9.20 -2.63 -6.45
CA LEU A 119 -9.70 -2.79 -5.08
C LEU A 119 -9.49 -1.54 -4.21
N ARG A 120 -9.15 -0.41 -4.83
CA ARG A 120 -9.21 0.95 -4.25
C ARG A 120 -8.42 1.09 -2.94
N PRO A 121 -7.08 1.08 -2.99
CA PRO A 121 -6.27 1.38 -1.81
C PRO A 121 -6.61 2.76 -1.27
N ALA A 122 -6.64 2.89 0.05
CA ALA A 122 -6.79 4.17 0.73
C ALA A 122 -5.54 5.04 0.56
N ALA A 123 -4.37 4.42 0.45
CA ALA A 123 -3.11 5.08 0.17
C ALA A 123 -2.17 4.18 -0.65
N ILE A 124 -1.32 4.81 -1.47
CA ILE A 124 -0.20 4.16 -2.15
C ILE A 124 1.07 4.90 -1.73
N ARG A 125 2.06 4.19 -1.24
CA ARG A 125 3.36 4.77 -0.85
C ARG A 125 4.46 4.07 -1.63
N GLY A 126 5.19 4.82 -2.45
CA GLY A 126 6.36 4.36 -3.19
C GLY A 126 7.29 5.52 -3.49
N ASN A 127 8.49 5.23 -3.99
CA ASN A 127 9.39 6.26 -4.52
C ASN A 127 8.92 6.77 -5.90
N ALA A 128 9.57 7.81 -6.43
CA ALA A 128 9.17 8.44 -7.69
C ALA A 128 9.09 7.42 -8.85
N SER A 129 10.12 6.60 -9.02
CA SER A 129 10.16 5.60 -10.10
C SER A 129 9.09 4.51 -9.96
N GLU A 130 8.77 4.09 -8.75
CA GLU A 130 7.72 3.10 -8.49
C GLU A 130 6.35 3.67 -8.82
N ILE A 131 6.09 4.92 -8.45
CA ILE A 131 4.83 5.59 -8.77
C ILE A 131 4.70 5.83 -10.28
N LEU A 132 5.76 6.26 -10.96
CA LEU A 132 5.80 6.41 -12.42
C LEU A 132 5.53 5.09 -13.13
N ALA A 133 6.17 4.01 -12.67
CA ALA A 133 5.96 2.67 -13.22
C ALA A 133 4.54 2.16 -13.00
N LEU A 134 3.98 2.39 -11.80
CA LEU A 134 2.61 2.00 -11.46
C LEU A 134 1.57 2.79 -12.27
N ALA A 135 1.85 4.05 -12.59
CA ALA A 135 1.01 4.88 -13.46
C ALA A 135 1.15 4.54 -14.96
N GLY A 136 2.09 3.66 -15.33
CA GLY A 136 2.35 3.32 -16.73
C GLY A 136 3.14 4.39 -17.50
N MET A 137 3.70 5.37 -16.81
CA MET A 137 4.44 6.51 -17.39
C MET A 137 5.95 6.25 -17.54
N ALA A 138 6.48 5.16 -16.96
CA ALA A 138 7.84 4.71 -17.18
C ALA A 138 7.96 3.16 -17.19
N LEU A 139 8.78 2.63 -18.10
CA LEU A 139 9.16 1.23 -18.17
C LEU A 139 10.69 1.16 -17.94
N GLY A 140 11.10 0.94 -16.70
CA GLY A 140 12.52 0.74 -16.37
C GLY A 140 13.11 1.85 -15.50
N GLY A 141 12.90 1.73 -14.19
CA GLY A 141 13.74 2.35 -13.18
C GLY A 141 14.40 1.24 -12.38
N ARG A 142 15.74 1.21 -12.32
CA ARG A 142 16.42 0.35 -11.34
C ARG A 142 16.02 0.85 -9.96
N GLY A 143 15.32 0.01 -9.20
CA GLY A 143 14.96 0.32 -7.83
C GLY A 143 16.21 0.65 -6.99
N VAL A 144 15.98 1.48 -5.97
CA VAL A 144 16.92 2.00 -4.96
C VAL A 144 17.78 3.22 -5.37
N ASP A 145 18.14 3.41 -6.64
CA ASP A 145 18.99 4.53 -7.09
C ASP A 145 18.24 5.49 -8.03
N THR A 146 17.36 6.34 -7.49
CA THR A 146 16.66 7.35 -8.30
C THR A 146 17.09 8.76 -7.92
N THR A 147 17.69 9.45 -8.89
CA THR A 147 17.97 10.89 -8.93
C THR A 147 16.74 11.72 -9.29
N GLU A 148 15.59 11.07 -9.54
CA GLU A 148 14.34 11.75 -9.87
C GLU A 148 13.68 12.35 -8.62
N ALA A 149 13.46 13.67 -8.65
CA ALA A 149 12.81 14.38 -7.56
C ALA A 149 11.35 13.90 -7.38
N ALA A 150 10.91 13.74 -6.13
CA ALA A 150 9.53 13.33 -5.80
C ALA A 150 8.43 14.16 -6.49
N LEU A 151 8.73 15.44 -6.78
CA LEU A 151 7.83 16.34 -7.50
C LEU A 151 7.55 15.89 -8.94
N ALA A 152 8.52 15.25 -9.61
CA ALA A 152 8.36 14.76 -10.98
C ALA A 152 7.33 13.62 -11.08
N ALA A 153 7.07 12.90 -9.98
CA ALA A 153 6.08 11.84 -9.91
C ALA A 153 4.67 12.34 -9.55
N LEU A 154 4.45 13.63 -9.26
CA LEU A 154 3.13 14.16 -8.88
C LEU A 154 2.04 13.92 -9.95
N PRO A 155 2.29 14.16 -11.25
CA PRO A 155 1.30 13.84 -12.29
C PRO A 155 0.95 12.34 -12.29
N ALA A 156 1.96 11.48 -12.18
CA ALA A 156 1.80 10.03 -12.13
C ALA A 156 1.03 9.56 -10.89
N ALA A 157 1.32 10.13 -9.71
CA ALA A 157 0.58 9.85 -8.49
C ALA A 157 -0.90 10.21 -8.64
N THR A 158 -1.19 11.35 -9.26
CA THR A 158 -2.56 11.81 -9.53
C THR A 158 -3.26 10.87 -10.50
N GLU A 159 -2.60 10.44 -11.56
CA GLU A 159 -3.15 9.49 -12.53
C GLU A 159 -3.40 8.10 -11.92
N ALA A 160 -2.46 7.58 -11.13
CA ALA A 160 -2.64 6.30 -10.42
C ALA A 160 -3.83 6.37 -9.44
N ALA A 161 -3.97 7.49 -8.70
CA ALA A 161 -5.11 7.73 -7.83
C ALA A 161 -6.43 7.85 -8.61
N LEU A 162 -6.45 8.60 -9.71
CA LEU A 162 -7.61 8.72 -10.59
C LEU A 162 -7.98 7.38 -11.22
N ALA A 163 -7.01 6.57 -11.66
CA ALA A 163 -7.25 5.25 -12.22
C ALA A 163 -7.88 4.30 -11.17
N ALA A 164 -7.42 4.36 -9.92
CA ALA A 164 -8.04 3.62 -8.81
C ALA A 164 -9.48 4.09 -8.54
N LEU A 165 -9.78 5.39 -8.67
CA LEU A 165 -11.11 5.96 -8.46
C LEU A 165 -12.09 5.74 -9.63
N LEU A 166 -11.63 5.90 -10.87
CA LEU A 166 -12.44 5.88 -12.11
C LEU A 166 -12.86 4.47 -12.54
N ARG A 167 -12.18 3.42 -12.08
CA ARG A 167 -12.61 2.02 -12.27
C ARG A 167 -13.97 1.70 -11.59
N ARG A 168 -14.61 2.66 -10.91
CA ARG A 168 -16.04 2.64 -10.54
C ARG A 168 -17.02 2.66 -11.73
N ARG A 169 -16.61 3.05 -12.95
CA ARG A 169 -17.53 3.45 -14.04
C ARG A 169 -17.40 2.71 -15.38
N ARG A 170 -16.67 1.61 -15.46
CA ARG A 170 -16.72 0.72 -16.63
C ARG A 170 -17.29 -0.62 -16.18
N TRP A 171 -18.62 -0.75 -16.15
CA TRP A 171 -19.44 -1.97 -16.33
C TRP A 171 -20.91 -1.58 -16.11
N ARG A 172 -21.45 -0.73 -16.98
CA ARG A 172 -22.87 -0.68 -17.39
C ARG A 172 -22.89 -0.15 -18.83
N VAL A 173 -23.82 -0.69 -19.62
CA VAL A 173 -23.94 -0.72 -21.10
C VAL A 173 -23.05 -1.82 -21.70
N ARG A 174 -23.54 -3.00 -22.09
CA ARG A 174 -24.90 -3.47 -22.45
C ARG A 174 -25.35 -4.62 -21.56
#